data_AF-A0A5B0RUZ1-F1
#
_entry.id   AF-A0A5B0RUZ1-F1
#
_cell.length_a   1.000
_cell.length_b   1.000
_cell.length_c   1.000
_cell.angle_alpha   90.00
_cell.angle_beta   90.00
_cell.angle_gamma   90.00
#
_symmetry.space_group_name_H-M   'P 1'
#
loop_
_entity.id
_entity.type
_entity.pdbx_description
1 polymer ?
#
loop_
_entity_poly.entity_id
_entity_poly.type
_entity_poly.pdbx_seq_one_letter_code
_entity_poly.pdbx_strand_id
1 'polypeptide(L)'
;MQHLDDYVCLIEPSKAIKENLIENPTDPNFQKIMKFFDLLQSSLAYQQRIADDDPSKKLLLRCKESFDNKLDRLTIIDKTTRSSHPNLPVAIYFPKEHSAIKTLRVLLDGENHAVNAKFIKPRFYSLIKLIHILHKKLLKKWKFDEEYNELIENGFFTWLLEEIYEPKSSLPVQGFVKIAGDYIAPWDLANIGDDEDQPQILFGNVQLVLIKFFSVKQTIQSLSYTAKFLIASWYQCNPPNIQSKYFKNIHKFFGPLPGSPIAKNLGKIPLKP
;
A
#
# COMPACT_ATOMS: atom_id res chain seq x y z
N MET A 1 -31.18 -4.59 -30.49
CA MET A 1 -30.26 -3.92 -29.54
C MET A 1 -30.34 -4.69 -28.21
N GLN A 2 -29.99 -5.98 -28.24
CA GLN A 2 -30.39 -6.94 -27.19
C GLN A 2 -29.33 -8.05 -27.02
N HIS A 3 -28.05 -7.71 -27.23
CA HIS A 3 -26.95 -8.68 -27.23
C HIS A 3 -25.68 -8.19 -26.50
N LEU A 4 -25.71 -7.03 -25.82
CA LEU A 4 -24.57 -6.56 -25.04
C LEU A 4 -24.65 -6.96 -23.55
N ASP A 5 -25.86 -7.16 -23.04
CA ASP A 5 -26.09 -7.44 -21.61
C ASP A 5 -25.74 -8.89 -21.22
N ASP A 6 -25.73 -9.82 -22.19
CA ASP A 6 -25.41 -11.24 -21.95
C ASP A 6 -23.90 -11.56 -21.97
N TYR A 7 -23.05 -10.60 -22.40
CA TYR A 7 -21.61 -10.84 -22.53
C TYR A 7 -20.80 -10.63 -21.24
N VAL A 8 -21.41 -10.10 -20.17
CA VAL A 8 -20.70 -9.78 -18.92
C VAL A 8 -20.49 -11.02 -18.03
N CYS A 9 -21.12 -12.16 -18.33
CA CYS A 9 -21.13 -13.34 -17.44
C CYS A 9 -20.20 -14.51 -17.82
N LEU A 10 -19.32 -14.39 -18.80
CA LEU A 10 -18.46 -15.53 -19.25
C LEU A 10 -16.97 -15.21 -19.42
N ILE A 11 -16.43 -14.22 -18.70
CA ILE A 11 -14.97 -14.00 -18.69
C ILE A 11 -14.36 -15.01 -17.70
N GLU A 12 -13.76 -16.09 -18.23
CA GLU A 12 -12.86 -16.95 -17.47
C GLU A 12 -11.78 -16.11 -16.76
N PRO A 13 -11.34 -16.47 -15.53
CA PRO A 13 -10.29 -15.73 -14.85
C PRO A 13 -9.03 -15.65 -15.73
N SER A 14 -8.61 -14.44 -16.06
CA SER A 14 -7.54 -14.15 -17.01
C SER A 14 -6.24 -14.88 -16.65
N LYS A 15 -5.72 -15.67 -17.59
CA LYS A 15 -4.37 -16.26 -17.55
C LYS A 15 -3.26 -15.22 -17.83
N ALA A 16 -3.61 -14.00 -18.23
CA ALA A 16 -2.66 -12.96 -18.66
C ALA A 16 -2.09 -12.10 -17.50
N ILE A 17 -2.73 -12.13 -16.32
CA ILE A 17 -2.28 -11.36 -15.15
C ILE A 17 -1.34 -12.23 -14.32
N LYS A 18 -0.05 -11.91 -14.33
CA LYS A 18 0.90 -12.43 -13.34
C LYS A 18 1.09 -11.39 -12.24
N GLU A 19 0.37 -11.58 -11.15
CA GLU A 19 0.80 -10.99 -9.88
C GLU A 19 2.05 -11.73 -9.43
N ASN A 20 3.11 -11.00 -9.06
CA ASN A 20 4.28 -11.63 -8.47
C ASN A 20 3.83 -12.29 -7.16
N LEU A 21 3.61 -13.61 -7.18
CA LEU A 21 3.19 -14.40 -6.04
C LEU A 21 4.30 -14.37 -4.98
N ILE A 22 4.32 -13.29 -4.17
CA ILE A 22 5.22 -13.02 -3.04
C ILE A 22 6.54 -13.79 -3.20
N GLU A 23 7.31 -13.47 -4.25
CA GLU A 23 8.66 -14.00 -4.31
C GLU A 23 9.39 -13.42 -3.11
N ASN A 24 9.91 -14.30 -2.24
CA ASN A 24 10.72 -13.90 -1.10
C ASN A 24 11.81 -12.96 -1.63
N PRO A 25 11.84 -11.68 -1.23
CA PRO A 25 12.73 -10.71 -1.86
C PRO A 25 14.17 -11.21 -1.76
N THR A 26 14.81 -11.43 -2.90
CA THR A 26 16.18 -11.97 -2.99
C THR A 26 17.23 -10.96 -2.52
N ASP A 27 16.81 -9.71 -2.26
CA ASP A 27 17.65 -8.65 -1.74
C ASP A 27 18.33 -9.06 -0.42
N PRO A 28 19.68 -8.99 -0.35
CA PRO A 28 20.42 -9.37 0.85
C PRO A 28 20.08 -8.54 2.09
N ASN A 29 19.69 -7.27 1.95
CA ASN A 29 19.37 -6.41 3.09
C ASN A 29 18.00 -6.76 3.67
N PHE A 30 17.02 -7.02 2.81
CA PHE A 30 15.71 -7.54 3.19
C PHE A 30 15.86 -8.83 4.00
N GLN A 31 16.61 -9.80 3.49
CA GLN A 31 16.82 -11.09 4.16
C GLN A 31 17.52 -10.93 5.51
N LYS A 32 18.50 -10.02 5.62
CA LYS A 32 19.15 -9.70 6.90
C LYS A 32 18.18 -9.12 7.93
N ILE A 33 17.29 -8.22 7.52
CA ILE A 33 16.29 -7.61 8.41
C ILE A 33 15.25 -8.65 8.84
N MET A 34 14.74 -9.44 7.91
CA MET A 34 13.81 -10.54 8.21
C MET A 34 14.42 -11.52 9.22
N LYS A 35 15.65 -11.99 8.96
CA LYS A 35 16.39 -12.88 9.87
C LYS A 35 16.61 -12.25 11.25
N PHE A 36 16.90 -10.95 11.33
CA PHE A 36 17.00 -10.26 12.61
C PHE A 36 15.69 -10.36 13.41
N PHE A 37 14.55 -10.16 12.76
CA PHE A 37 13.25 -10.23 13.41
C PHE A 37 12.79 -11.66 13.75
N ASP A 38 13.25 -12.67 13.03
CA ASP A 38 12.97 -14.07 13.37
C ASP A 38 13.76 -14.53 14.59
N LEU A 39 14.97 -13.97 14.80
CA LEU A 39 15.75 -14.18 16.02
C LEU A 39 15.16 -13.44 17.24
N LEU A 40 14.40 -12.37 17.02
CA LEU A 40 13.64 -11.72 18.08
C LEU A 40 12.41 -12.57 18.40
N GLN A 41 12.33 -13.14 19.62
CA GLN A 41 11.13 -13.81 20.11
C GLN A 41 9.94 -12.87 20.00
N SER A 42 9.18 -13.00 18.90
CA SER A 42 8.20 -12.00 18.50
C SER A 42 7.03 -11.98 19.49
N SER A 43 6.77 -13.11 20.18
CA SER A 43 5.75 -13.30 21.22
C SER A 43 5.77 -12.20 22.30
N LEU A 44 6.96 -11.76 22.73
CA LEU A 44 7.11 -10.72 23.75
C LEU A 44 6.80 -9.31 23.21
N ALA A 45 6.97 -9.08 21.91
CA ALA A 45 6.67 -7.79 21.28
C ALA A 45 5.16 -7.51 21.21
N TYR A 46 4.31 -8.54 21.09
CA TYR A 46 2.85 -8.39 21.04
C TYR A 46 2.26 -7.87 22.34
N GLN A 47 2.83 -8.30 23.46
CA GLN A 47 2.35 -7.97 24.80
C GLN A 47 2.85 -6.60 25.27
N GLN A 48 3.84 -6.02 24.58
CA GLN A 48 4.39 -4.71 24.92
C GLN A 48 3.31 -3.63 24.79
N ARG A 49 3.11 -2.90 25.89
CA ARG A 49 2.31 -1.68 25.93
C ARG A 49 3.23 -0.51 25.59
N ILE A 50 2.69 0.44 24.86
CA ILE A 50 3.33 1.74 24.68
C ILE A 50 2.98 2.55 25.92
N ALA A 51 3.97 3.10 26.60
CA ALA A 51 3.77 3.90 27.81
C ALA A 51 2.93 5.15 27.48
N ASP A 52 2.20 5.66 28.47
CA ASP A 52 1.28 6.77 28.23
C ASP A 52 1.98 8.09 27.88
N ASP A 53 3.22 8.23 28.31
CA ASP A 53 4.13 9.35 28.10
C ASP A 53 5.08 9.15 26.90
N ASP A 54 5.02 8.01 26.20
CA ASP A 54 5.88 7.74 25.04
C ASP A 54 5.56 8.74 23.90
N PRO A 55 6.52 9.55 23.42
CA PRO A 55 6.32 10.51 22.33
C PRO A 55 5.73 9.88 21.06
N SER A 56 6.06 8.61 20.78
CA SER A 56 5.56 7.87 19.62
C SER A 56 4.05 7.59 19.69
N LYS A 57 3.40 7.75 20.86
CA LYS A 57 1.94 7.71 20.97
C LYS A 57 1.28 8.77 20.11
N LYS A 58 1.86 9.98 20.03
CA LYS A 58 1.38 11.07 19.15
C LYS A 58 1.56 10.72 17.68
N LEU A 59 2.71 10.14 17.31
CA LEU A 59 2.99 9.69 15.95
C LEU A 59 1.98 8.63 15.49
N LEU A 60 1.77 7.60 16.31
CA LEU A 60 0.80 6.55 16.01
C LEU A 60 -0.63 7.08 15.94
N LEU A 61 -1.01 8.03 16.80
CA LEU A 61 -2.32 8.67 16.74
C LEU A 61 -2.52 9.39 15.40
N ARG A 62 -1.55 10.23 14.98
CA ARG A 62 -1.60 10.92 13.67
C ARG A 62 -1.68 9.95 12.49
N CYS A 63 -0.95 8.83 12.57
CA CYS A 63 -1.01 7.79 11.54
C CYS A 63 -2.40 7.14 11.46
N LYS A 64 -3.02 6.86 12.62
CA LYS A 64 -4.41 6.34 12.69
C LYS A 64 -5.41 7.33 12.11
N GLU A 65 -5.36 8.58 12.54
CA GLU A 65 -6.24 9.64 12.05
C GLU A 65 -6.10 9.83 10.53
N SER A 66 -4.87 9.81 10.02
CA SER A 66 -4.62 9.91 8.58
C SER A 66 -5.20 8.72 7.80
N PHE A 67 -5.04 7.50 8.33
CA PHE A 67 -5.64 6.30 7.75
C PHE A 67 -7.16 6.37 7.76
N ASP A 68 -7.76 6.76 8.89
CA ASP A 68 -9.21 6.85 9.05
C ASP A 68 -9.81 7.90 8.12
N ASN A 69 -9.21 9.09 8.08
CA ASN A 69 -9.65 10.17 7.20
C ASN A 69 -9.59 9.76 5.71
N LYS A 70 -8.54 9.04 5.30
CA LYS A 70 -8.45 8.53 3.92
C LYS A 70 -9.50 7.43 3.67
N LEU A 71 -9.70 6.50 4.60
CA LEU A 71 -10.70 5.43 4.48
C LEU A 71 -12.13 5.96 4.41
N ASP A 72 -12.47 6.93 5.26
CA ASP A 72 -13.82 7.48 5.38
C ASP A 72 -14.21 8.26 4.10
N ARG A 73 -13.23 8.80 3.37
CA ARG A 73 -13.42 9.41 2.04
C ARG A 73 -13.73 8.40 0.93
N LEU A 74 -13.38 7.12 1.09
CA LEU A 74 -13.63 6.07 0.09
C LEU A 74 -15.08 5.54 0.14
N THR A 75 -16.06 6.43 0.22
CA THR A 75 -17.47 6.05 0.31
C THR A 75 -17.92 5.39 -0.99
N ILE A 76 -18.45 4.17 -0.88
CA ILE A 76 -19.03 3.45 -2.02
C ILE A 76 -20.51 3.82 -2.10
N ILE A 77 -20.85 4.73 -3.01
CA ILE A 77 -22.21 5.21 -3.22
C ILE A 77 -23.05 4.15 -3.95
N ASP A 78 -22.48 3.55 -5.01
CA ASP A 78 -23.08 2.44 -5.73
C ASP A 78 -22.25 1.16 -5.53
N LYS A 79 -22.87 0.13 -4.98
CA LYS A 79 -22.24 -1.18 -4.74
C LYS A 79 -22.51 -2.19 -5.86
N THR A 80 -23.43 -1.86 -6.77
CA THR A 80 -23.92 -2.78 -7.80
C THR A 80 -23.01 -2.80 -9.01
N THR A 81 -22.50 -1.64 -9.42
CA THR A 81 -21.60 -1.52 -10.56
C THR A 81 -20.14 -1.63 -10.12
N ARG A 82 -19.56 -2.83 -10.25
CA ARG A 82 -18.16 -3.10 -9.89
C ARG A 82 -17.57 -4.21 -10.74
N SER A 83 -16.24 -4.26 -10.78
CA SER A 83 -15.47 -5.40 -11.28
C SER A 83 -14.61 -5.94 -10.14
N SER A 84 -14.53 -7.26 -9.99
CA SER A 84 -13.69 -7.93 -9.00
C SER A 84 -12.44 -8.46 -9.67
N HIS A 85 -11.30 -8.36 -9.00
CA HIS A 85 -10.07 -8.93 -9.52
C HIS A 85 -10.16 -10.47 -9.53
N PRO A 86 -9.70 -11.16 -10.59
CA PRO A 86 -9.89 -12.61 -10.72
C PRO A 86 -9.18 -13.43 -9.63
N ASN A 87 -8.00 -12.98 -9.19
CA ASN A 87 -7.11 -13.74 -8.30
C ASN A 87 -6.84 -13.08 -6.93
N LEU A 88 -7.39 -11.89 -6.69
CA LEU A 88 -7.09 -11.10 -5.50
C LEU A 88 -8.40 -10.62 -4.86
N PRO A 89 -8.48 -10.54 -3.52
CA PRO A 89 -9.67 -10.06 -2.83
C PRO A 89 -9.74 -8.52 -2.90
N VAL A 90 -9.87 -7.97 -4.10
CA VAL A 90 -10.08 -6.54 -4.35
C VAL A 90 -11.15 -6.35 -5.42
N ALA A 91 -11.88 -5.24 -5.34
CA ALA A 91 -12.82 -4.84 -6.38
C ALA A 91 -12.75 -3.33 -6.60
N ILE A 92 -13.01 -2.94 -7.84
CA ILE A 92 -13.16 -1.55 -8.23
C ILE A 92 -14.64 -1.23 -8.43
N TYR A 93 -15.07 -0.13 -7.81
CA TYR A 93 -16.44 0.35 -7.84
C TYR A 93 -16.55 1.50 -8.82
N PHE A 94 -17.53 1.41 -9.72
CA PHE A 94 -17.80 2.39 -10.75
C PHE A 94 -19.00 3.23 -10.32
N PRO A 95 -18.82 4.53 -10.02
CA PRO A 95 -19.95 5.41 -9.74
C PRO A 95 -20.80 5.56 -11.01
N LYS A 96 -22.12 5.76 -10.82
CA LYS A 96 -23.07 5.97 -11.93
C LYS A 96 -22.78 7.22 -12.74
N GLU A 97 -22.24 8.25 -12.08
CA GLU A 97 -21.72 9.42 -12.76
C GLU A 97 -20.42 9.03 -13.46
N HIS A 98 -20.29 9.36 -14.75
CA HIS A 98 -19.12 9.11 -15.60
C HIS A 98 -17.89 9.89 -15.10
N SER A 99 -17.38 9.49 -13.94
CA SER A 99 -16.20 10.04 -13.30
C SER A 99 -15.00 9.22 -13.73
N ALA A 100 -13.93 9.87 -14.19
CA ALA A 100 -12.65 9.20 -14.44
C ALA A 100 -12.05 8.57 -13.16
N ILE A 101 -12.52 8.99 -11.98
CA ILE A 101 -12.05 8.52 -10.67
C ILE A 101 -12.98 7.42 -10.18
N LYS A 102 -12.40 6.23 -10.00
CA LYS A 102 -13.07 5.02 -9.50
C LYS A 102 -12.51 4.68 -8.11
N THR A 103 -13.24 3.86 -7.34
CA THR A 103 -12.82 3.50 -5.97
C THR A 103 -12.41 2.03 -5.91
N LEU A 104 -11.15 1.75 -5.58
CA LEU A 104 -10.63 0.40 -5.36
C LEU A 104 -10.70 0.06 -3.86
N ARG A 105 -11.20 -1.12 -3.53
CA ARG A 105 -11.35 -1.58 -2.13
C ARG A 105 -10.96 -3.04 -1.98
N VAL A 106 -10.32 -3.35 -0.85
CA VAL A 106 -10.12 -4.73 -0.40
C VAL A 106 -11.46 -5.36 -0.04
N LEU A 107 -11.65 -6.60 -0.48
CA LEU A 107 -12.77 -7.48 -0.15
C LEU A 107 -12.41 -8.38 1.03
N LEU A 108 -13.41 -8.80 1.80
CA LEU A 108 -13.25 -9.87 2.78
C LEU A 108 -13.02 -11.19 2.03
N ASP A 109 -12.00 -11.94 2.41
CA ASP A 109 -11.64 -13.17 1.69
C ASP A 109 -12.77 -14.21 1.75
N GLY A 110 -13.03 -14.87 0.62
CA GLY A 110 -14.18 -15.76 0.45
C GLY A 110 -15.54 -15.04 0.38
N GLU A 111 -15.56 -13.72 0.44
CA GLU A 111 -16.78 -12.92 0.39
C GLU A 111 -16.74 -11.85 -0.70
N ASN A 112 -17.91 -11.54 -1.26
CA ASN A 112 -18.01 -10.57 -2.34
C ASN A 112 -18.33 -9.15 -1.81
N HIS A 113 -17.77 -8.73 -0.68
CA HIS A 113 -18.04 -7.41 -0.12
C HIS A 113 -16.79 -6.73 0.44
N ALA A 114 -16.71 -5.40 0.26
CA ALA A 114 -15.60 -4.60 0.75
C ALA A 114 -15.46 -4.68 2.28
N VAL A 115 -14.24 -4.85 2.77
CA VAL A 115 -13.97 -4.96 4.21
C VAL A 115 -14.50 -3.71 4.93
N ASN A 116 -15.38 -3.92 5.90
CA ASN A 116 -16.00 -2.84 6.65
C ASN A 116 -14.97 -2.09 7.50
N ALA A 117 -15.16 -0.77 7.67
CA ALA A 117 -14.35 0.09 8.53
C ALA A 117 -14.13 -0.50 9.94
N LYS A 118 -15.17 -1.12 10.52
CA LYS A 118 -15.13 -1.77 11.84
C LYS A 118 -14.12 -2.91 11.96
N PHE A 119 -13.70 -3.48 10.83
CA PHE A 119 -12.71 -4.56 10.78
C PHE A 119 -11.35 -4.08 10.29
N ILE A 120 -11.31 -3.22 9.27
CA ILE A 120 -10.05 -2.77 8.68
C ILE A 120 -9.27 -1.82 9.61
N LYS A 121 -9.97 -0.93 10.33
CA LYS A 121 -9.35 0.03 11.28
C LYS A 121 -8.59 -0.71 12.39
N PRO A 122 -9.20 -1.66 13.14
CA PRO A 122 -8.47 -2.42 14.15
C PRO A 122 -7.28 -3.25 13.61
N ARG A 123 -7.40 -3.79 12.38
CA ARG A 123 -6.31 -4.51 11.71
C ARG A 123 -5.12 -3.59 11.47
N PHE A 124 -5.36 -2.39 10.91
CA PHE A 124 -4.33 -1.39 10.69
C PHE A 124 -3.69 -0.91 12.00
N TYR A 125 -4.49 -0.64 13.03
CA TYR A 125 -3.97 -0.14 14.32
C TYR A 125 -3.05 -1.16 15.00
N SER A 126 -3.40 -2.45 14.90
CA SER A 126 -2.57 -3.53 15.43
C SER A 126 -1.25 -3.64 14.65
N LEU A 127 -1.32 -3.46 13.33
CA LEU A 127 -0.15 -3.49 12.45
C LEU A 127 0.84 -2.37 12.77
N ILE A 128 0.40 -1.10 12.78
CA ILE A 128 1.30 0.03 13.04
C ILE A 128 1.89 -0.01 14.46
N LYS A 129 1.13 -0.55 15.44
CA LYS A 129 1.64 -0.75 16.80
C LYS A 129 2.80 -1.75 16.81
N LEU A 130 2.63 -2.90 16.15
CA LEU A 130 3.68 -3.91 16.11
C LEU A 130 4.90 -3.43 15.31
N ILE A 131 4.66 -2.79 14.17
CA ILE A 131 5.72 -2.15 13.37
C ILE A 131 6.54 -1.22 14.25
N HIS A 132 5.90 -0.30 14.98
CA HIS A 132 6.60 0.64 15.85
C HIS A 132 7.51 -0.06 16.86
N ILE A 133 6.99 -1.09 17.54
CA ILE A 133 7.75 -1.86 18.52
C ILE A 133 8.96 -2.56 17.89
N LEU A 134 8.77 -3.20 16.74
CA LEU A 134 9.85 -3.90 16.03
C LEU A 134 10.87 -2.92 15.46
N HIS A 135 10.41 -1.79 14.91
CA HIS A 135 11.25 -0.76 14.32
C HIS A 135 12.14 -0.09 15.36
N LYS A 136 11.60 0.29 16.53
CA LYS A 136 12.39 0.76 17.68
C LYS A 136 13.50 -0.23 18.09
N LYS A 137 13.21 -1.54 18.11
CA LYS A 137 14.23 -2.57 18.41
C LYS A 137 15.34 -2.61 17.37
N LEU A 138 15.00 -2.46 16.09
CA LEU A 138 15.96 -2.40 15.00
C LEU A 138 16.84 -1.15 15.09
N LEU A 139 16.21 0.02 15.29
CA LEU A 139 16.89 1.31 15.43
C LEU A 139 17.84 1.33 16.63
N LYS A 140 17.40 0.81 17.79
CA LYS A 140 18.25 0.65 18.98
C LYS A 140 19.48 -0.23 18.72
N LYS A 141 19.34 -1.29 17.91
CA LYS A 141 20.48 -2.13 17.52
C LYS A 141 21.49 -1.37 16.66
N TRP A 142 21.03 -0.47 15.81
CA TRP A 142 21.90 0.38 14.99
C TRP A 142 22.47 1.59 15.72
N LYS A 143 22.02 1.87 16.95
CA LYS A 143 22.52 2.94 17.81
C LYS A 143 22.45 4.34 17.17
N PHE A 144 21.39 4.59 16.40
CA PHE A 144 21.11 5.93 15.90
C PHE A 144 20.64 6.86 17.03
N ASP A 145 20.90 8.15 16.86
CA ASP A 145 20.39 9.18 17.77
C ASP A 145 18.85 9.32 17.70
N GLU A 146 18.28 9.94 18.72
CA GLU A 146 16.82 9.98 18.90
C GLU A 146 16.12 10.83 17.83
N GLU A 147 16.72 11.95 17.43
CA GLU A 147 16.18 12.83 16.38
C GLU A 147 16.10 12.09 15.04
N TYR A 148 17.15 11.32 14.71
CA TYR A 148 17.15 10.48 13.53
C TYR A 148 16.12 9.35 13.61
N ASN A 149 15.96 8.72 14.77
CA ASN A 149 14.94 7.70 14.97
C ASN A 149 13.54 8.26 14.69
N GLU A 150 13.23 9.45 15.20
CA GLU A 150 11.95 10.11 14.95
C GLU A 150 11.75 10.41 13.45
N LEU A 151 12.77 10.93 12.76
CA LEU A 151 12.70 11.19 11.31
C LEU A 151 12.40 9.91 10.52
N ILE A 152 13.11 8.82 10.84
CA ILE A 152 12.95 7.52 10.21
C ILE A 152 11.54 6.94 10.45
N GLU A 153 11.03 7.00 11.69
CA GLU A 153 9.69 6.51 12.01
C GLU A 153 8.61 7.31 11.26
N ASN A 154 8.71 8.64 11.22
CA ASN A 154 7.79 9.50 10.47
C ASN A 154 7.81 9.18 8.97
N GLY A 155 9.01 9.02 8.40
CA GLY A 155 9.19 8.63 7.01
C GLY A 155 8.57 7.27 6.69
N PHE A 156 8.75 6.29 7.57
CA PHE A 156 8.17 4.95 7.42
C PHE A 156 6.63 5.00 7.40
N PHE A 157 6.00 5.66 8.38
CA PHE A 157 4.53 5.68 8.45
C PHE A 157 3.90 6.50 7.33
N THR A 158 4.58 7.55 6.87
CA THR A 158 4.17 8.30 5.68
C THR A 158 4.20 7.39 4.45
N TRP A 159 5.33 6.70 4.22
CA TRP A 159 5.47 5.74 3.14
C TRP A 159 4.40 4.64 3.19
N LEU A 160 4.12 4.07 4.37
CA LEU A 160 3.10 3.03 4.51
C LEU A 160 1.71 3.51 4.08
N LEU A 161 1.34 4.76 4.41
CA LEU A 161 0.08 5.35 3.99
C LEU A 161 0.05 5.61 2.48
N GLU A 162 1.16 6.03 1.89
CA GLU A 162 1.31 6.16 0.43
C GLU A 162 1.11 4.80 -0.25
N GLU A 163 1.79 3.74 0.19
CA GLU A 163 1.66 2.40 -0.38
C GLU A 163 0.23 1.84 -0.31
N ILE A 164 -0.54 2.21 0.72
CA ILE A 164 -1.93 1.77 0.88
C ILE A 164 -2.86 2.53 -0.06
N TYR A 165 -2.74 3.86 -0.15
CA TYR A 165 -3.75 4.71 -0.77
C TYR A 165 -3.36 5.31 -2.12
N GLU A 166 -2.09 5.64 -2.30
CA GLU A 166 -1.56 6.43 -3.42
C GLU A 166 -0.13 5.97 -3.82
N PRO A 167 0.11 4.67 -4.10
CA PRO A 167 1.43 4.21 -4.53
C PRO A 167 1.80 4.79 -5.89
N LYS A 168 3.11 4.98 -6.11
CA LYS A 168 3.63 5.69 -7.30
C LYS A 168 3.73 4.81 -8.55
N SER A 169 3.89 3.50 -8.38
CA SER A 169 4.23 2.56 -9.46
C SER A 169 3.34 1.32 -9.50
N SER A 170 2.22 1.33 -8.79
CA SER A 170 1.25 0.22 -8.72
C SER A 170 -0.15 0.75 -8.41
N LEU A 171 -1.16 -0.11 -8.42
CA LEU A 171 -2.49 0.22 -7.90
C LEU A 171 -2.48 0.28 -6.37
N PRO A 172 -3.30 1.13 -5.73
CA PRO A 172 -3.41 1.16 -4.28
C PRO A 172 -3.99 -0.14 -3.71
N VAL A 173 -3.72 -0.42 -2.44
CA VAL A 173 -4.42 -1.49 -1.70
C VAL A 173 -5.91 -1.16 -1.59
N GLN A 174 -6.20 0.11 -1.31
CA GLN A 174 -7.53 0.69 -1.37
C GLN A 174 -7.38 2.19 -1.60
N GLY A 175 -8.16 2.78 -2.49
CA GLY A 175 -7.95 4.17 -2.85
C GLY A 175 -8.70 4.58 -4.10
N PHE A 176 -8.43 5.80 -4.56
CA PHE A 176 -8.95 6.28 -5.82
C PHE A 176 -8.03 5.85 -6.96
N VAL A 177 -8.63 5.35 -8.05
CA VAL A 177 -7.91 4.93 -9.26
C VAL A 177 -8.45 5.73 -10.43
N LYS A 178 -7.55 6.35 -11.19
CA LYS A 178 -7.91 7.03 -12.43
C LYS A 178 -7.85 6.03 -13.57
N ILE A 179 -8.99 5.81 -14.23
CA ILE A 179 -9.09 4.87 -15.35
C ILE A 179 -9.58 5.61 -16.59
N ALA A 180 -8.94 5.33 -17.73
CA ALA A 180 -9.40 5.77 -19.03
C ALA A 180 -10.56 4.87 -19.49
N GLY A 181 -11.73 5.46 -19.75
CA GLY A 181 -12.92 4.74 -20.19
C GLY A 181 -13.96 4.51 -19.10
N ASP A 182 -15.14 4.12 -19.56
CA ASP A 182 -16.31 3.86 -18.74
C ASP A 182 -16.39 2.37 -18.41
N TYR A 183 -16.49 2.06 -17.11
CA TYR A 183 -16.79 0.72 -16.57
C TYR A 183 -15.81 -0.43 -16.86
N ILE A 184 -14.60 -0.17 -17.36
CA ILE A 184 -13.57 -1.22 -17.55
C ILE A 184 -12.56 -1.17 -16.41
N ALA A 185 -12.25 -2.30 -15.77
CA ALA A 185 -11.20 -2.36 -14.75
C ALA A 185 -9.81 -2.52 -15.36
N PRO A 186 -8.73 -2.17 -14.64
CA PRO A 186 -7.38 -2.30 -15.18
C PRO A 186 -7.00 -3.74 -15.53
N TRP A 187 -7.50 -4.71 -14.77
CA TRP A 187 -7.30 -6.14 -15.03
C TRP A 187 -8.14 -6.70 -16.18
N ASP A 188 -9.20 -5.99 -16.58
CA ASP A 188 -10.01 -6.39 -17.75
C ASP A 188 -9.34 -5.90 -19.05
N LEU A 189 -8.60 -4.78 -18.99
CA LEU A 189 -7.81 -4.23 -20.11
C LEU A 189 -6.56 -5.05 -20.44
N ALA A 190 -6.04 -5.83 -19.48
CA ALA A 190 -4.87 -6.69 -19.68
C ALA A 190 -5.07 -7.76 -20.79
N ASN A 191 -6.30 -7.91 -21.31
CA ASN A 191 -6.67 -8.84 -22.37
C ASN A 191 -6.83 -8.19 -23.76
N ILE A 192 -6.61 -6.87 -23.91
CA ILE A 192 -6.96 -6.11 -25.14
C ILE A 192 -5.72 -5.69 -25.96
N GLY A 193 -4.50 -5.94 -25.47
CA GLY A 193 -3.26 -5.62 -26.20
C GLY A 193 -2.72 -6.79 -27.02
N ASP A 194 -2.19 -6.51 -28.21
CA ASP A 194 -1.54 -7.47 -29.12
C ASP A 194 -0.19 -8.03 -28.59
N ASP A 195 0.28 -7.56 -27.44
CA ASP A 195 1.48 -8.07 -26.76
C ASP A 195 1.08 -9.12 -25.70
N GLU A 196 0.70 -10.32 -26.15
CA GLU A 196 0.50 -11.49 -25.27
C GLU A 196 1.77 -11.86 -24.46
N ASP A 197 2.93 -11.31 -24.84
CA ASP A 197 4.25 -11.65 -24.30
C ASP A 197 4.68 -10.88 -23.04
N GLN A 198 3.93 -9.85 -22.59
CA GLN A 198 4.27 -9.12 -21.36
C GLN A 198 3.11 -9.06 -20.35
N PRO A 199 3.13 -9.91 -19.30
CA PRO A 199 2.11 -9.88 -18.27
C PRO A 199 2.12 -8.53 -17.53
N GLN A 200 0.95 -7.91 -17.42
CA GLN A 200 0.81 -6.63 -16.73
C GLN A 200 0.86 -6.84 -15.20
N ILE A 201 1.86 -6.26 -14.55
CA ILE A 201 1.97 -6.24 -13.08
C ILE A 201 1.18 -5.03 -12.56
N LEU A 202 0.04 -5.28 -11.92
CA LEU A 202 -0.84 -4.22 -11.41
C LEU A 202 -0.53 -3.86 -9.96
N PHE A 203 -0.12 -4.82 -9.14
CA PHE A 203 0.20 -4.62 -7.74
C PHE A 203 1.67 -4.92 -7.44
N GLY A 204 2.29 -4.10 -6.59
CA GLY A 204 3.61 -4.38 -6.05
C GLY A 204 3.56 -5.37 -4.88
N ASN A 205 4.70 -5.94 -4.52
CA ASN A 205 4.78 -6.92 -3.42
C ASN A 205 4.23 -6.38 -2.09
N VAL A 206 4.45 -5.09 -1.81
CA VAL A 206 3.91 -4.42 -0.62
C VAL A 206 2.38 -4.37 -0.67
N GLN A 207 1.81 -4.00 -1.82
CA GLN A 207 0.35 -4.02 -2.01
C GLN A 207 -0.21 -5.42 -1.83
N LEU A 208 0.40 -6.44 -2.44
CA LEU A 208 -0.06 -7.83 -2.35
C LEU A 208 -0.09 -8.34 -0.90
N VAL A 209 0.96 -8.08 -0.13
CA VAL A 209 1.02 -8.44 1.30
C VAL A 209 -0.04 -7.70 2.11
N LEU A 210 -0.26 -6.42 1.83
CA LEU A 210 -1.27 -5.61 2.52
C LEU A 210 -2.71 -6.01 2.13
N ILE A 211 -2.98 -6.32 0.87
CA ILE A 211 -4.28 -6.83 0.39
C ILE A 211 -4.62 -8.10 1.15
N LYS A 212 -3.70 -9.07 1.20
CA LYS A 212 -3.87 -10.31 1.97
C LYS A 212 -4.06 -10.04 3.46
N PHE A 213 -3.30 -9.12 4.04
CA PHE A 213 -3.44 -8.73 5.44
C PHE A 213 -4.80 -8.07 5.74
N PHE A 214 -5.34 -7.28 4.83
CA PHE A 214 -6.63 -6.64 5.06
C PHE A 214 -7.81 -7.52 4.70
N SER A 215 -7.66 -8.55 3.86
CA SER A 215 -8.77 -9.39 3.43
C SER A 215 -9.19 -10.41 4.48
N VAL A 216 -8.25 -11.05 5.20
CA VAL A 216 -8.56 -12.14 6.15
C VAL A 216 -8.62 -11.70 7.61
N LYS A 217 -9.20 -12.54 8.48
CA LYS A 217 -9.04 -12.40 9.94
C LYS A 217 -7.59 -12.64 10.32
N GLN A 218 -7.01 -11.71 11.07
CA GLN A 218 -5.59 -11.74 11.39
C GLN A 218 -5.26 -12.71 12.53
N THR A 219 -4.18 -13.46 12.35
CA THR A 219 -3.52 -14.22 13.40
C THR A 219 -2.29 -13.46 13.89
N ILE A 220 -1.72 -13.89 15.02
CA ILE A 220 -0.46 -13.34 15.51
C ILE A 220 0.65 -13.54 14.46
N GLN A 221 0.65 -14.68 13.76
CA GLN A 221 1.64 -15.01 12.74
C GLN A 221 1.52 -14.10 11.52
N SER A 222 0.30 -13.89 10.99
CA SER A 222 0.10 -13.02 9.82
C SER A 222 0.44 -11.56 10.15
N LEU A 223 0.04 -11.08 11.33
CA LEU A 223 0.43 -9.77 11.85
C LEU A 223 1.95 -9.64 11.98
N SER A 224 2.62 -10.66 12.53
CA SER A 224 4.08 -10.72 12.63
C SER A 224 4.73 -10.53 11.28
N TYR A 225 4.31 -11.37 10.34
CA TYR A 225 4.92 -11.49 9.04
C TYR A 225 4.78 -10.17 8.29
N THR A 226 3.56 -9.63 8.24
CA THR A 226 3.29 -8.35 7.56
C THR A 226 4.10 -7.22 8.17
N ALA A 227 4.19 -7.10 9.50
CA ALA A 227 4.99 -6.05 10.14
C ALA A 227 6.48 -6.16 9.78
N LYS A 228 7.06 -7.37 9.88
CA LYS A 228 8.47 -7.62 9.53
C LYS A 228 8.74 -7.34 8.05
N PHE A 229 7.86 -7.82 7.18
CA PHE A 229 7.94 -7.64 5.73
C PHE A 229 7.95 -6.15 5.37
N LEU A 230 7.03 -5.35 5.92
CA LEU A 230 6.94 -3.92 5.61
C LEU A 230 8.18 -3.15 6.05
N ILE A 231 8.72 -3.44 7.24
CA ILE A 231 9.97 -2.83 7.70
C ILE A 231 11.11 -3.20 6.75
N ALA A 232 11.25 -4.49 6.41
CA ALA A 232 12.30 -4.94 5.52
C ALA A 232 12.16 -4.31 4.12
N SER A 233 10.96 -4.22 3.56
CA SER A 233 10.69 -3.57 2.27
C SER A 233 11.03 -2.08 2.27
N TRP A 234 10.70 -1.36 3.34
CA TRP A 234 11.05 0.05 3.42
C TRP A 234 12.56 0.28 3.35
N TYR A 235 13.33 -0.55 4.05
CA TYR A 235 14.80 -0.47 4.08
C TYR A 235 15.49 -0.97 2.80
N GLN A 236 14.80 -1.71 1.93
CA GLN A 236 15.31 -1.98 0.58
C GLN A 236 15.42 -0.69 -0.23
N CYS A 237 14.38 0.15 -0.17
CA CYS A 237 14.33 1.42 -0.88
C CYS A 237 15.03 2.56 -0.12
N ASN A 238 15.17 2.42 1.20
CA ASN A 238 15.72 3.44 2.09
C ASN A 238 16.84 2.85 2.98
N PRO A 239 17.96 2.39 2.39
CA PRO A 239 19.02 1.75 3.16
C PRO A 239 19.62 2.71 4.20
N PRO A 240 19.95 2.22 5.42
CA PRO A 240 20.61 3.03 6.42
C PRO A 240 22.02 3.40 5.93
N ASN A 241 22.26 4.67 5.61
CA ASN A 241 23.55 5.12 5.12
C ASN A 241 24.54 5.31 6.28
N ILE A 242 25.54 4.41 6.38
CA ILE A 242 26.57 4.44 7.44
C ILE A 242 27.61 5.56 7.23
N GLN A 243 27.68 6.18 6.04
CA GLN A 243 28.68 7.22 5.69
C GLN A 243 28.10 8.62 5.42
N SER A 244 26.78 8.83 5.40
CA SER A 244 26.24 10.19 5.24
C SER A 244 25.98 10.83 6.60
N LYS A 245 26.37 12.10 6.76
CA LYS A 245 25.74 13.02 7.71
C LYS A 245 24.27 13.31 7.30
N TYR A 246 23.45 12.26 7.36
CA TYR A 246 21.99 12.26 7.48
C TYR A 246 21.11 12.50 6.22
N PHE A 247 21.31 11.74 5.12
CA PHE A 247 20.42 11.76 3.93
C PHE A 247 20.37 13.07 3.12
N LYS A 248 21.29 13.28 2.18
CA LYS A 248 21.17 14.37 1.19
C LYS A 248 19.92 14.33 0.29
N ASN A 249 19.05 13.31 0.39
CA ASN A 249 17.89 13.12 -0.49
C ASN A 249 16.51 13.02 0.20
N ILE A 250 16.41 13.00 1.54
CA ILE A 250 15.07 13.01 2.17
C ILE A 250 14.33 14.34 1.88
N HIS A 251 15.07 15.45 1.76
CA HIS A 251 14.51 16.77 1.40
C HIS A 251 14.26 17.03 -0.09
N LYS A 252 14.57 16.09 -1.00
CA LYS A 252 14.06 16.19 -2.38
C LYS A 252 12.64 15.62 -2.52
N PHE A 253 12.17 14.88 -1.52
CA PHE A 253 10.89 14.16 -1.55
C PHE A 253 9.80 14.78 -0.66
N PHE A 254 10.15 15.54 0.37
CA PHE A 254 9.20 16.41 1.08
C PHE A 254 9.20 17.80 0.43
N GLY A 255 8.69 17.88 -0.80
CA GLY A 255 8.19 19.14 -1.35
C GLY A 255 7.01 19.68 -0.51
N PRO A 256 6.64 20.96 -0.65
CA PRO A 256 5.69 21.60 0.25
C PRO A 256 4.31 20.95 0.17
N LEU A 257 3.77 20.50 1.32
CA LEU A 257 2.33 20.29 1.51
C LEU A 257 1.71 21.67 1.85
N PRO A 258 0.46 22.01 1.49
CA PRO A 258 -0.47 21.49 0.47
C PRO A 258 -0.85 22.58 -0.58
N GLY A 259 -1.13 22.15 -1.82
CA GLY A 259 -1.80 22.95 -2.85
C GLY A 259 -0.99 24.08 -3.50
N SER A 260 -0.33 23.81 -4.64
CA SER A 260 -0.11 24.80 -5.73
C SER A 260 0.51 24.11 -6.97
N PRO A 261 0.19 24.54 -8.21
CA PRO A 261 0.52 23.86 -9.46
C PRO A 261 1.91 24.26 -10.01
N ILE A 262 2.31 23.60 -11.11
CA ILE A 262 3.44 23.93 -12.03
C ILE A 262 4.78 23.29 -11.59
N ALA A 263 5.62 22.63 -12.40
CA ALA A 263 5.72 22.41 -13.83
C ALA A 263 6.63 21.18 -14.05
N LYS A 264 6.38 20.44 -15.14
CA LYS A 264 7.44 20.04 -16.09
C LYS A 264 6.82 19.61 -17.41
N ASN A 265 6.36 20.60 -18.18
CA ASN A 265 6.50 20.57 -19.64
C ASN A 265 7.59 21.58 -19.99
N LEU A 266 8.84 21.12 -19.97
CA LEU A 266 9.91 21.76 -20.73
C LEU A 266 10.06 20.98 -22.03
N GLY A 267 9.05 21.12 -22.89
CA GLY A 267 9.17 20.93 -24.32
C GLY A 267 9.54 22.27 -24.93
N LYS A 268 10.70 22.32 -25.58
CA LYS A 268 11.21 23.49 -26.31
C LYS A 268 10.18 23.93 -27.37
N ILE A 269 9.77 25.20 -27.34
CA ILE A 269 9.16 25.87 -28.49
C ILE A 269 10.15 26.98 -28.90
N PRO A 270 10.55 27.06 -30.18
CA PRO A 270 11.60 27.97 -30.62
C PRO A 270 11.10 29.41 -30.64
N LEU A 271 11.96 30.32 -30.20
CA LEU A 271 11.84 31.74 -30.52
C LEU A 271 12.44 31.97 -31.91
N LYS A 272 11.66 32.57 -32.82
CA LYS A 272 12.12 33.46 -33.90
C LYS A 272 10.92 34.03 -34.66
N PRO A 273 11.07 35.18 -35.36
CA PRO A 273 12.21 36.11 -35.38
C PRO A 273 12.10 37.20 -34.32
#